data_AF-A0A8J6R8U2-F1
#
_entry.id   AF-A0A8J6R8U2-F1
#
_cell.length_a   1.000
_cell.length_b   1.000
_cell.length_c   1.000
_cell.angle_alpha   90.00
_cell.angle_beta   90.00
_cell.angle_gamma   90.00
#
_symmetry.space_group_name_H-M   'P 1'
#
loop_
_entity.id
_entity.type
_entity.pdbx_description
1 polymer ?
#
loop_
_entity_poly.entity_id
_entity_poly.type
_entity_poly.pdbx_seq_one_letter_code
_entity_poly.pdbx_strand_id
1 'polypeptide(L)'
;MTSIAGIIRTRQQTYLKKSTANSSDLGDNAKVLLPANTELRIKAVSDTLQQGHFLVTLDRNIEVEDGSASYNTFYVYAHPSQWEVLEDNRPAPTDTPVVPLRGPVIKVPGRGIIALSAPIQSQSPFLTWAEATANGSRIPESIAVVNGIEAIALKLKPVREKFGPMRLTSWYRPPQVNRAVGGASQSMHLRGHAVDIAPVNGNVHDFQEWCVANWHGGIGTGAHKGFVHLDARNFRSVWSY
;
A
#
# COMPACT_ATOMS: atom_id res chain seq x y z
N MET A 1 -27.94 -11.42 -2.58
CA MET A 1 -26.77 -10.85 -1.89
C MET A 1 -27.31 -9.77 -0.98
N THR A 2 -27.15 -9.93 0.32
CA THR A 2 -27.52 -8.90 1.30
C THR A 2 -26.39 -7.89 1.42
N SER A 3 -26.74 -6.61 1.38
CA SER A 3 -25.83 -5.52 1.71
C SER A 3 -25.56 -5.55 3.22
N ILE A 4 -24.32 -5.83 3.61
CA ILE A 4 -23.89 -5.83 5.00
C ILE A 4 -22.68 -4.89 5.09
N ALA A 5 -22.76 -3.88 5.95
CA ALA A 5 -21.60 -3.12 6.38
C ALA A 5 -20.93 -3.90 7.52
N GLY A 6 -19.73 -4.44 7.29
CA GLY A 6 -19.03 -5.24 8.29
C GLY A 6 -17.59 -5.55 7.89
N ILE A 7 -16.83 -6.08 8.85
CA ILE A 7 -15.44 -6.51 8.65
C ILE A 7 -15.38 -8.02 8.81
N ILE A 8 -14.66 -8.70 7.93
CA ILE A 8 -14.12 -10.03 8.22
C ILE A 8 -12.63 -9.91 8.54
N ARG A 9 -12.22 -10.53 9.65
CA ARG A 9 -10.83 -10.68 10.04
C ARG A 9 -10.43 -12.14 9.91
N THR A 10 -9.27 -12.41 9.32
CA THR A 10 -8.71 -13.77 9.28
C THR A 10 -8.21 -14.17 10.67
N ARG A 11 -8.60 -15.35 11.16
CA ARG A 11 -8.09 -15.91 12.44
C ARG A 11 -6.73 -16.58 12.28
N GLN A 12 -6.47 -17.08 11.08
CA GLN A 12 -5.22 -17.73 10.69
C GLN A 12 -4.90 -17.40 9.24
N GLN A 13 -3.72 -17.79 8.78
CA GLN A 13 -3.38 -17.65 7.37
C GLN A 13 -4.38 -18.43 6.51
N THR A 14 -4.92 -17.77 5.49
CA THR A 14 -5.96 -18.34 4.61
C THR A 14 -5.91 -17.72 3.22
N TYR A 15 -6.77 -18.17 2.31
CA TYR A 15 -6.82 -17.66 0.94
C TYR A 15 -8.19 -17.07 0.60
N LEU A 16 -8.19 -15.93 -0.09
CA LEU A 16 -9.32 -15.55 -0.93
C LEU A 16 -9.23 -16.30 -2.25
N LYS A 17 -10.36 -16.79 -2.76
CA LYS A 17 -10.38 -17.64 -3.97
C LYS A 17 -11.37 -17.12 -5.00
N LYS A 18 -11.05 -17.30 -6.28
CA LYS A 18 -11.94 -16.95 -7.40
C LYS A 18 -12.98 -18.02 -7.71
N SER A 19 -12.86 -19.21 -7.13
CA SER A 19 -13.84 -20.29 -7.19
C SER A 19 -13.92 -21.04 -5.87
N THR A 20 -14.83 -22.01 -5.79
CA THR A 20 -15.01 -22.89 -4.63
C THR A 20 -13.99 -24.02 -4.54
N ALA A 21 -13.11 -24.18 -5.54
CA ALA A 21 -12.06 -25.20 -5.56
C ALA A 21 -11.07 -25.03 -4.40
N ASN A 22 -10.30 -26.08 -4.06
CA ASN A 22 -9.27 -25.98 -3.04
C ASN A 22 -8.16 -25.03 -3.49
N SER A 23 -7.55 -24.31 -2.55
CA SER A 23 -6.46 -23.36 -2.89
C SER A 23 -5.23 -24.04 -3.50
N SER A 24 -5.00 -25.32 -3.19
CA SER A 24 -3.95 -26.15 -3.81
C SER A 24 -4.16 -26.36 -5.31
N ASP A 25 -5.40 -26.30 -5.76
CA ASP A 25 -5.80 -26.60 -7.14
C ASP A 25 -5.95 -25.32 -7.97
N LEU A 26 -5.73 -24.16 -7.34
CA LEU A 26 -5.81 -22.85 -7.97
C LEU A 26 -4.43 -22.27 -8.26
N GLY A 27 -4.27 -21.77 -9.48
CA GLY A 27 -3.14 -20.94 -9.86
C GLY A 27 -3.11 -19.62 -9.10
N ASP A 28 -1.94 -18.99 -9.08
CA ASP A 28 -1.69 -17.74 -8.33
C ASP A 28 -2.49 -16.55 -8.88
N ASN A 29 -2.98 -16.65 -10.12
CA ASN A 29 -3.91 -15.71 -10.74
C ASN A 29 -5.36 -15.81 -10.20
N ALA A 30 -5.67 -16.82 -9.40
CA ALA A 30 -7.02 -17.16 -8.95
C ALA A 30 -7.16 -17.21 -7.42
N LYS A 31 -6.10 -16.86 -6.69
CA LYS A 31 -6.08 -16.84 -5.22
C LYS A 31 -5.26 -15.66 -4.68
N VAL A 32 -5.52 -15.33 -3.42
CA VAL A 32 -4.75 -14.33 -2.67
C VAL A 32 -4.49 -14.86 -1.28
N LEU A 33 -3.22 -15.02 -0.91
CA LEU A 33 -2.82 -15.33 0.45
C LEU A 33 -3.07 -14.14 1.38
N LEU A 34 -3.81 -14.41 2.46
CA LEU A 34 -4.01 -13.49 3.55
C LEU A 34 -3.30 -14.02 4.80
N PRO A 35 -2.40 -13.23 5.42
CA PRO A 35 -1.88 -13.50 6.75
C PRO A 35 -3.00 -13.55 7.80
N ALA A 36 -2.73 -14.15 8.95
CA ALA A 36 -3.60 -14.05 10.12
C ALA A 36 -3.79 -12.58 10.56
N ASN A 37 -4.94 -12.27 11.18
CA ASN A 37 -5.35 -10.94 11.62
C ASN A 37 -5.52 -9.89 10.52
N THR A 38 -5.70 -10.32 9.27
CA THR A 38 -6.00 -9.41 8.14
C THR A 38 -7.47 -9.00 8.17
N GLU A 39 -7.74 -7.70 8.22
CA GLU A 39 -9.11 -7.16 8.16
C GLU A 39 -9.51 -6.72 6.74
N LEU A 40 -10.68 -7.17 6.32
CA LEU A 40 -11.30 -6.82 5.05
C LEU A 40 -12.71 -6.26 5.29
N ARG A 41 -13.00 -5.10 4.71
CA ARG A 41 -14.33 -4.50 4.72
C ARG A 41 -15.19 -5.12 3.63
N ILE A 42 -16.41 -5.49 4.00
CA ILE A 42 -17.38 -6.12 3.12
C ILE A 42 -18.45 -5.09 2.73
N LYS A 43 -18.79 -5.07 1.45
CA LYS A 43 -19.96 -4.36 0.91
C LYS A 43 -21.19 -5.26 0.80
N ALA A 44 -20.98 -6.53 0.43
CA ALA A 44 -22.07 -7.48 0.27
C ALA A 44 -21.58 -8.92 0.49
N VAL A 45 -22.50 -9.78 0.92
CA VAL A 45 -22.29 -11.23 1.03
C VAL A 45 -23.45 -11.99 0.39
N SER A 46 -23.20 -13.19 -0.15
CA SER A 46 -24.26 -14.08 -0.60
C SER A 46 -25.12 -14.57 0.57
N ASP A 47 -26.41 -14.71 0.31
CA ASP A 47 -27.38 -15.18 1.32
C ASP A 47 -27.32 -16.71 1.47
N THR A 48 -26.74 -17.39 0.49
CA THR A 48 -26.59 -18.84 0.45
C THR A 48 -25.12 -19.23 0.27
N LEU A 49 -24.80 -20.43 0.73
CA LEU A 49 -23.51 -21.06 0.51
C LEU A 49 -23.47 -21.76 -0.84
N GLN A 50 -22.37 -21.60 -1.56
CA GLN A 50 -22.03 -22.39 -2.74
C GLN A 50 -20.88 -23.31 -2.37
N GLN A 51 -21.13 -24.64 -2.32
CA GLN A 51 -20.12 -25.65 -1.92
C GLN A 51 -19.38 -25.27 -0.63
N GLY A 52 -20.11 -24.82 0.40
CA GLY A 52 -19.53 -24.41 1.69
C GLY A 52 -18.81 -23.05 1.69
N HIS A 53 -18.96 -22.24 0.65
CA HIS A 53 -18.36 -20.90 0.57
C HIS A 53 -19.42 -19.81 0.47
N PHE A 54 -19.16 -18.68 1.12
CA PHE A 54 -19.85 -17.43 0.84
C PHE A 54 -19.17 -16.70 -0.31
N LEU A 55 -19.96 -16.05 -1.16
CA LEU A 55 -19.44 -15.06 -2.10
C LEU A 55 -19.43 -13.71 -1.40
N VAL A 56 -18.24 -13.13 -1.20
CA VAL A 56 -18.04 -11.87 -0.50
C VAL A 56 -17.56 -10.82 -1.48
N THR A 57 -18.20 -9.66 -1.48
CA THR A 57 -17.76 -8.47 -2.22
C THR A 57 -17.19 -7.45 -1.24
N LEU A 58 -15.94 -7.09 -1.47
CA LEU A 58 -15.18 -6.14 -0.65
C LEU A 58 -15.41 -4.70 -1.09
N ASP A 59 -15.09 -3.77 -0.20
CA ASP A 59 -15.15 -2.34 -0.49
C ASP A 59 -14.06 -1.85 -1.47
N ARG A 60 -12.98 -2.62 -1.58
CA ARG A 60 -11.80 -2.38 -2.41
C ARG A 60 -11.45 -3.59 -3.27
N ASN A 61 -10.69 -3.35 -4.34
CA ASN A 61 -10.06 -4.42 -5.09
C ASN A 61 -8.83 -4.95 -4.35
N ILE A 62 -8.56 -6.24 -4.50
CA ILE A 62 -7.37 -6.95 -4.04
C ILE A 62 -6.71 -7.57 -5.27
N GLU A 63 -5.40 -7.38 -5.39
CA GLU A 63 -4.57 -7.94 -6.45
C GLU A 63 -4.32 -9.43 -6.17
N VAL A 64 -4.34 -10.25 -7.23
CA VAL A 64 -3.96 -11.67 -7.16
C VAL A 64 -2.44 -11.82 -7.07
N GLU A 65 -1.95 -12.96 -6.57
CA GLU A 65 -0.54 -13.13 -6.20
C GLU A 65 0.45 -12.89 -7.34
N ASP A 66 0.05 -13.19 -8.58
CA ASP A 66 0.88 -12.99 -9.77
C ASP A 66 0.82 -11.56 -10.34
N GLY A 67 0.00 -10.67 -9.75
CA GLY A 67 -0.18 -9.29 -10.20
C GLY A 67 -0.93 -9.14 -11.53
N SER A 68 -1.51 -10.22 -12.07
CA SER A 68 -2.17 -10.19 -13.38
C SER A 68 -3.50 -9.45 -13.39
N ALA A 69 -4.17 -9.38 -12.24
CA ALA A 69 -5.50 -8.80 -12.11
C ALA A 69 -5.81 -8.33 -10.68
N SER A 70 -6.86 -7.53 -10.54
CA SER A 70 -7.41 -7.13 -9.25
C SER A 70 -8.91 -7.35 -9.23
N TYR A 71 -9.42 -7.92 -8.13
CA TYR A 71 -10.84 -8.22 -7.96
C TYR A 71 -11.33 -7.77 -6.59
N ASN A 72 -12.60 -7.46 -6.47
CA ASN A 72 -13.25 -7.20 -5.18
C ASN A 72 -14.19 -8.33 -4.73
N THR A 73 -14.47 -9.31 -5.57
CA THR A 73 -15.39 -10.41 -5.25
C THR A 73 -14.67 -11.76 -5.21
N PHE A 74 -14.84 -12.47 -4.09
CA PHE A 74 -14.14 -13.71 -3.76
C PHE A 74 -15.04 -14.72 -3.05
N TYR A 75 -14.73 -16.01 -3.23
CA TYR A 75 -15.28 -17.10 -2.43
C TYR A 75 -14.47 -17.27 -1.14
N VAL A 76 -15.20 -17.31 -0.03
CA VAL A 76 -14.66 -17.41 1.32
C VAL A 76 -15.24 -18.65 2.00
N TYR A 77 -14.38 -19.56 2.46
CA TYR A 77 -14.84 -20.81 3.09
C TYR A 77 -15.53 -20.53 4.43
N ALA A 78 -16.77 -21.00 4.58
CA ALA A 78 -17.64 -20.69 5.69
C ALA A 78 -17.34 -21.54 6.94
N HIS A 79 -16.11 -21.41 7.46
CA HIS A 79 -15.68 -22.12 8.66
C HIS A 79 -15.28 -21.14 9.78
N PRO A 80 -15.85 -21.26 11.00
CA PRO A 80 -15.60 -20.32 12.10
C PRO A 80 -14.14 -20.20 12.53
N SER A 81 -13.31 -21.23 12.29
CA SER A 81 -11.88 -21.16 12.60
C SER A 81 -11.08 -20.27 11.65
N GLN A 82 -11.64 -19.90 10.50
CA GLN A 82 -10.96 -19.11 9.48
C GLN A 82 -11.24 -17.62 9.63
N TRP A 83 -12.46 -17.26 10.04
CA TRP A 83 -12.94 -15.89 10.00
C TRP A 83 -13.60 -15.47 11.30
N GLU A 84 -13.42 -14.19 11.61
CA GLU A 84 -14.12 -13.46 12.65
C GLU A 84 -14.88 -12.32 12.00
N VAL A 85 -16.17 -12.19 12.28
CA VAL A 85 -16.97 -11.04 11.84
C VAL A 85 -16.92 -9.98 12.93
N LEU A 86 -16.58 -8.76 12.55
CA LEU A 86 -16.54 -7.60 13.43
C LEU A 86 -17.51 -6.54 12.93
N GLU A 87 -18.12 -5.80 13.86
CA GLU A 87 -18.85 -4.58 13.52
C GLU A 87 -17.89 -3.54 12.95
N ASP A 88 -18.27 -2.92 11.82
CA ASP A 88 -17.51 -1.80 11.26
C ASP A 88 -18.03 -0.47 11.83
N ASN A 89 -17.57 -0.10 13.02
CA ASN A 89 -17.87 1.22 13.61
C ASN A 89 -17.00 2.35 13.03
N ARG A 90 -16.14 2.05 12.04
CA ARG A 90 -15.33 3.04 11.34
C ARG A 90 -16.19 3.66 10.24
N PRO A 91 -16.02 4.96 9.92
CA PRO A 91 -16.78 5.61 8.85
C PRO A 91 -16.65 4.83 7.54
N ALA A 92 -17.78 4.66 6.84
CA ALA A 92 -17.82 4.00 5.54
C ALA A 92 -16.74 4.61 4.62
N PRO A 93 -16.11 3.83 3.74
CA PRO A 93 -15.14 4.33 2.76
C PRO A 93 -15.84 5.07 1.60
N THR A 94 -16.66 6.05 1.95
CA THR A 94 -17.37 7.06 1.14
C THR A 94 -17.99 7.96 2.22
N ASP A 95 -17.51 9.14 2.58
CA ASP A 95 -16.89 10.18 1.79
C ASP A 95 -15.50 10.53 2.34
N THR A 96 -14.45 10.29 1.56
CA THR A 96 -13.48 11.38 1.50
C THR A 96 -14.29 12.53 0.92
N PRO A 97 -14.33 13.74 1.52
CA PRO A 97 -14.86 14.88 0.79
C PRO A 97 -14.23 14.78 -0.60
N VAL A 98 -15.04 14.76 -1.66
CA VAL A 98 -14.51 15.06 -2.99
C VAL A 98 -14.02 16.50 -2.82
N VAL A 99 -12.79 16.63 -2.32
CA VAL A 99 -12.06 17.88 -2.38
C VAL A 99 -12.09 18.14 -3.88
N PRO A 100 -12.82 19.15 -4.35
CA PRO A 100 -12.87 19.42 -5.78
C PRO A 100 -11.43 19.40 -6.27
N LEU A 101 -11.16 18.65 -7.36
CA LEU A 101 -9.81 18.51 -7.89
C LEU A 101 -9.28 19.93 -8.17
N ARG A 102 -8.52 20.48 -7.23
CA ARG A 102 -7.94 21.81 -7.31
C ARG A 102 -6.50 21.63 -7.76
N GLY A 103 -6.19 22.19 -8.92
CA GLY A 103 -4.86 22.12 -9.49
C GLY A 103 -4.63 20.88 -10.37
N PRO A 104 -3.36 20.59 -10.70
CA PRO A 104 -3.03 19.56 -11.68
C PRO A 104 -3.42 18.15 -11.21
N VAL A 105 -3.78 17.30 -12.18
CA VAL A 105 -4.22 15.92 -11.95
C VAL A 105 -3.34 14.93 -12.70
N ILE A 106 -3.29 13.69 -12.21
CA ILE A 106 -2.62 12.56 -12.87
C ILE A 106 -3.57 11.36 -12.96
N LYS A 107 -3.37 10.51 -13.96
CA LYS A 107 -4.03 9.21 -14.05
C LYS A 107 -3.17 8.18 -13.30
N VAL A 108 -3.71 7.62 -12.22
CA VAL A 108 -3.06 6.62 -11.39
C VAL A 108 -3.64 5.23 -11.69
N PRO A 109 -2.82 4.24 -12.07
CA PRO A 109 -3.28 2.87 -12.29
C PRO A 109 -4.09 2.33 -11.10
N GLY A 110 -5.27 1.74 -11.39
CA GLY A 110 -6.15 1.19 -10.35
C GLY A 110 -6.86 2.22 -9.46
N ARG A 111 -6.60 3.53 -9.61
CA ARG A 111 -7.21 4.59 -8.80
C ARG A 111 -7.86 5.73 -9.59
N GLY A 112 -7.73 5.73 -10.91
CA GLY A 112 -8.39 6.71 -11.78
C GLY A 112 -7.66 8.05 -11.80
N ILE A 113 -8.41 9.14 -11.92
CA ILE A 113 -7.85 10.50 -11.96
C ILE A 113 -7.75 11.04 -10.54
N ILE A 114 -6.55 11.46 -10.13
CA ILE A 114 -6.26 11.98 -8.80
C ILE A 114 -5.58 13.35 -8.91
N ALA A 115 -5.97 14.31 -8.06
CA ALA A 115 -5.25 15.58 -7.94
C ALA A 115 -3.87 15.34 -7.33
N LEU A 116 -2.85 16.06 -7.82
CA LEU A 116 -1.51 15.97 -7.23
C LEU A 116 -1.51 16.34 -5.73
N SER A 117 -2.37 17.26 -5.31
CA SER A 117 -2.53 17.63 -3.90
C SER A 117 -3.29 16.61 -3.06
N ALA A 118 -3.88 15.57 -3.68
CA ALA A 118 -4.62 14.58 -2.94
C ALA A 118 -3.67 13.74 -2.07
N PRO A 119 -4.08 13.40 -0.84
CA PRO A 119 -3.28 12.52 0.00
C PRO A 119 -3.25 11.10 -0.56
N ILE A 120 -2.11 10.42 -0.39
CA ILE A 120 -1.94 9.01 -0.80
C ILE A 120 -2.82 8.11 0.06
N GLN A 121 -2.97 8.43 1.35
CA GLN A 121 -3.87 7.74 2.27
C GLN A 121 -4.73 8.74 3.04
N SER A 122 -6.02 8.43 3.19
CA SER A 122 -6.95 9.27 3.95
C SER A 122 -6.51 9.48 5.41
N GLN A 123 -5.85 8.49 6.01
CA GLN A 123 -5.35 8.53 7.39
C GLN A 123 -3.96 9.20 7.52
N SER A 124 -3.34 9.60 6.41
CA SER A 124 -2.04 10.27 6.38
C SER A 124 -2.09 11.42 5.36
N PRO A 125 -2.75 12.55 5.71
CA PRO A 125 -3.00 13.63 4.77
C PRO A 125 -1.72 14.37 4.33
N PHE A 126 -0.58 14.07 4.98
CA PHE A 126 0.67 14.80 4.83
C PHE A 126 1.57 14.30 3.72
N LEU A 127 1.25 13.16 3.10
CA LEU A 127 1.96 12.60 1.96
C LEU A 127 1.02 12.60 0.75
N THR A 128 1.42 13.30 -0.29
CA THR A 128 0.60 13.59 -1.47
C THR A 128 1.10 12.90 -2.73
N TRP A 129 0.22 12.76 -3.71
CA TRP A 129 0.61 12.26 -5.03
C TRP A 129 1.65 13.16 -5.72
N ALA A 130 1.67 14.45 -5.44
CA ALA A 130 2.70 15.38 -5.87
C ALA A 130 4.09 14.95 -5.40
N GLU A 131 4.23 14.59 -4.12
CA GLU A 131 5.51 14.17 -3.55
C GLU A 131 5.94 12.80 -4.11
N ALA A 132 5.02 11.84 -4.19
CA ALA A 132 5.35 10.48 -4.68
C ALA A 132 5.73 10.45 -6.17
N THR A 133 5.16 11.35 -6.98
CA THR A 133 5.31 11.36 -8.44
C THR A 133 6.18 12.52 -8.97
N ALA A 134 6.90 13.21 -8.07
CA ALA A 134 7.68 14.41 -8.42
C ALA A 134 6.86 15.40 -9.26
N ASN A 135 5.74 15.86 -8.70
CA ASN A 135 4.76 16.75 -9.31
C ASN A 135 4.20 16.22 -10.64
N GLY A 136 3.94 14.91 -10.72
CA GLY A 136 3.36 14.27 -11.91
C GLY A 136 4.33 13.93 -13.02
N SER A 137 5.64 14.22 -12.87
CA SER A 137 6.66 13.84 -13.85
C SER A 137 7.04 12.35 -13.81
N ARG A 138 6.68 11.65 -12.73
CA ARG A 138 7.00 10.24 -12.47
C ARG A 138 5.72 9.47 -12.19
N ILE A 139 4.90 9.27 -13.23
CA ILE A 139 3.62 8.57 -13.13
C ILE A 139 3.88 7.06 -12.93
N PRO A 140 3.27 6.41 -11.92
CA PRO A 140 3.38 4.96 -11.73
C PRO A 140 2.95 4.18 -12.97
N GLU A 141 3.77 3.23 -13.40
CA GLU A 141 3.52 2.42 -14.60
C GLU A 141 2.52 1.27 -14.37
N SER A 142 2.31 0.84 -13.12
CA SER A 142 1.45 -0.30 -12.79
C SER A 142 0.77 -0.17 -11.43
N ILE A 143 -0.25 -1.00 -11.21
CA ILE A 143 -0.94 -1.13 -9.93
C ILE A 143 0.05 -1.59 -8.83
N ALA A 144 0.97 -2.51 -9.15
CA ALA A 144 2.00 -2.95 -8.21
C ALA A 144 2.87 -1.79 -7.68
N VAL A 145 3.25 -0.84 -8.55
CA VAL A 145 4.00 0.37 -8.13
C VAL A 145 3.13 1.26 -7.23
N VAL A 146 1.86 1.42 -7.57
CA VAL A 146 0.88 2.17 -6.75
C VAL A 146 0.75 1.55 -5.36
N ASN A 147 0.61 0.22 -5.28
CA ASN A 147 0.55 -0.52 -4.03
C ASN A 147 1.85 -0.34 -3.22
N GLY A 148 3.00 -0.28 -3.89
CA GLY A 148 4.28 -0.01 -3.23
C GLY A 148 4.38 1.38 -2.63
N ILE A 149 3.91 2.40 -3.35
CA ILE A 149 3.82 3.79 -2.87
C ILE A 149 2.92 3.86 -1.63
N GLU A 150 1.75 3.24 -1.66
CA GLU A 150 0.84 3.25 -0.51
C GLU A 150 1.40 2.49 0.69
N ALA A 151 2.08 1.36 0.46
CA ALA A 151 2.68 0.57 1.52
C ALA A 151 3.78 1.34 2.27
N ILE A 152 4.69 2.01 1.55
CA ILE A 152 5.74 2.82 2.19
C ILE A 152 5.14 4.10 2.83
N ALA A 153 4.11 4.70 2.23
CA ALA A 153 3.41 5.84 2.81
C ALA A 153 2.83 5.54 4.21
N LEU A 154 2.24 4.34 4.38
CA LEU A 154 1.75 3.89 5.69
C LEU A 154 2.88 3.76 6.71
N LYS A 155 4.01 3.14 6.31
CA LYS A 155 5.19 2.97 7.17
C LYS A 155 5.84 4.30 7.58
N LEU A 156 5.70 5.35 6.76
CA LEU A 156 6.27 6.66 7.03
C LEU A 156 5.47 7.50 8.04
N LYS A 157 4.24 7.11 8.38
CA LYS A 157 3.40 7.81 9.35
C LYS A 157 4.13 8.09 10.70
N PRO A 158 4.70 7.11 11.41
CA PRO A 158 5.43 7.37 12.66
C PRO A 158 6.67 8.25 12.48
N VAL A 159 7.30 8.22 11.29
CA VAL A 159 8.44 9.09 10.97
C VAL A 159 7.98 10.55 10.91
N ARG A 160 6.89 10.80 10.17
CA ARG A 160 6.30 12.15 10.04
C ARG A 160 5.75 12.67 11.37
N GLU A 161 5.13 11.82 12.18
CA GLU A 161 4.64 12.18 13.52
C GLU A 161 5.77 12.63 14.45
N LYS A 162 6.95 12.00 14.35
CA LYS A 162 8.10 12.34 15.19
C LYS A 162 8.87 13.58 14.71
N PHE A 163 9.14 13.68 13.41
CA PHE A 163 10.03 14.70 12.85
C PHE A 163 9.29 15.88 12.19
N GLY A 164 7.96 15.81 12.09
CA GLY A 164 7.16 16.83 11.45
C GLY A 164 7.35 16.84 9.93
N PRO A 165 7.31 18.02 9.27
CA PRO A 165 7.49 18.12 7.83
C PRO A 165 8.84 17.55 7.37
N MET A 166 8.80 16.74 6.32
CA MET A 166 9.97 16.12 5.68
C MET A 166 10.10 16.65 4.25
N ARG A 167 11.34 16.93 3.85
CA ARG A 167 11.73 17.14 2.46
C ARG A 167 11.91 15.78 1.79
N LEU A 168 11.07 15.48 0.80
CA LEU A 168 11.23 14.30 -0.05
C LEU A 168 12.05 14.67 -1.28
N THR A 169 13.21 14.04 -1.47
CA THR A 169 14.05 14.26 -2.66
C THR A 169 13.71 13.27 -3.77
N SER A 170 13.28 12.06 -3.39
CA SER A 170 12.91 11.03 -4.35
C SER A 170 11.94 10.03 -3.72
N TRP A 171 11.07 9.46 -4.53
CA TRP A 171 10.17 8.38 -4.17
C TRP A 171 10.08 7.38 -5.32
N TYR A 172 8.99 7.32 -6.08
CA TYR A 172 8.97 6.47 -7.25
C TYR A 172 9.95 6.98 -8.32
N ARG A 173 10.75 6.06 -8.88
CA ARG A 173 11.65 6.33 -10.01
C ARG A 173 11.27 5.40 -11.17
N PRO A 174 10.74 5.94 -12.28
CA PRO A 174 10.62 5.18 -13.52
C PRO A 174 11.98 4.62 -13.96
N PRO A 175 12.04 3.50 -14.70
CA PRO A 175 13.30 2.84 -15.07
C PRO A 175 14.33 3.77 -15.70
N GLN A 176 13.88 4.70 -16.55
CA GLN A 176 14.74 5.68 -17.21
C GLN A 176 15.36 6.66 -16.22
N VAL A 177 14.56 7.17 -15.26
CA VAL A 177 15.03 8.08 -14.20
C VAL A 177 15.98 7.35 -13.27
N ASN A 178 15.67 6.12 -12.86
CA ASN A 178 16.54 5.33 -12.00
C ASN A 178 17.92 5.11 -12.64
N ARG A 179 17.97 4.77 -13.93
CA ARG A 179 19.23 4.61 -14.68
C ARG A 179 20.00 5.93 -14.78
N ALA A 180 19.32 7.04 -15.09
CA ALA A 180 19.96 8.34 -15.25
C ALA A 180 20.68 8.82 -13.97
N VAL A 181 20.17 8.45 -12.79
CA VAL A 181 20.80 8.79 -11.50
C VAL A 181 21.75 7.69 -10.98
N GLY A 182 22.10 6.70 -11.81
CA GLY A 182 22.98 5.59 -11.42
C GLY A 182 22.38 4.64 -10.37
N GLY A 183 21.05 4.54 -10.30
CA GLY A 183 20.36 3.67 -9.35
C GLY A 183 20.55 2.18 -9.66
N ALA A 184 20.55 1.37 -8.61
CA ALA A 184 20.67 -0.08 -8.74
C ALA A 184 19.53 -0.70 -9.58
N SER A 185 19.83 -1.78 -10.29
CA SER A 185 18.88 -2.52 -11.13
C SER A 185 17.70 -3.11 -10.35
N GLN A 186 17.92 -3.43 -9.07
CA GLN A 186 16.92 -3.97 -8.15
C GLN A 186 16.43 -2.94 -7.12
N SER A 187 16.60 -1.65 -7.42
CA SER A 187 16.21 -0.53 -6.54
C SER A 187 14.74 -0.59 -6.13
N MET A 188 14.47 -0.38 -4.84
CA MET A 188 13.10 -0.34 -4.33
C MET A 188 12.31 0.89 -4.81
N HIS A 189 12.99 1.93 -5.32
CA HIS A 189 12.31 3.07 -5.95
C HIS A 189 11.61 2.68 -7.26
N LEU A 190 12.11 1.67 -7.99
CA LEU A 190 11.46 1.16 -9.20
C LEU A 190 10.10 0.52 -8.89
N ARG A 191 9.90 0.09 -7.64
CA ARG A 191 8.70 -0.58 -7.16
C ARG A 191 7.79 0.33 -6.32
N GLY A 192 8.12 1.62 -6.20
CA GLY A 192 7.39 2.55 -5.34
C GLY A 192 7.61 2.36 -3.83
N HIS A 193 8.42 1.37 -3.43
CA HIS A 193 8.62 0.94 -2.05
C HIS A 193 9.72 1.71 -1.30
N ALA A 194 10.30 2.76 -1.88
CA ALA A 194 11.41 3.50 -1.29
C ALA A 194 11.22 5.01 -1.38
N VAL A 195 11.78 5.70 -0.39
CA VAL A 195 11.83 7.15 -0.32
C VAL A 195 13.22 7.62 0.10
N ASP A 196 13.66 8.73 -0.47
CA ASP A 196 14.83 9.49 -0.04
C ASP A 196 14.32 10.77 0.64
N ILE A 197 14.54 10.89 1.95
CA ILE A 197 13.91 11.93 2.78
C ILE A 197 14.86 12.57 3.78
N ALA A 198 14.57 13.80 4.18
CA ALA A 198 15.22 14.49 5.30
C ALA A 198 14.18 15.31 6.07
N PRO A 199 14.35 15.55 7.37
CA PRO A 199 13.50 16.51 8.08
C PRO A 199 13.69 17.90 7.48
N VAL A 200 12.60 18.67 7.36
CA VAL A 200 12.69 20.09 6.98
C VAL A 200 13.34 20.89 8.10
N ASN A 201 12.95 20.57 9.33
CA ASN A 201 13.48 21.19 10.54
C ASN A 201 14.27 20.13 11.32
N GLY A 202 15.57 20.35 11.52
CA GLY A 202 16.41 19.47 12.32
C GLY A 202 17.62 18.93 11.58
N ASN A 203 18.46 18.19 12.31
CA ASN A 203 19.70 17.64 11.80
C ASN A 203 19.44 16.30 11.10
N VAL A 204 19.93 16.16 9.87
CA VAL A 204 19.82 14.93 9.09
C VAL A 204 20.60 13.75 9.69
N HIS A 205 21.66 14.03 10.47
CA HIS A 205 22.42 13.01 11.18
C HIS A 205 21.60 12.41 12.32
N ASP A 206 20.98 13.23 13.18
CA ASP A 206 20.10 12.76 14.26
C ASP A 206 18.90 11.97 13.71
N PHE A 207 18.34 12.45 12.58
CA PHE A 207 17.29 11.75 11.86
C PHE A 207 17.76 10.37 11.37
N GLN A 208 18.95 10.30 10.78
CA GLN A 208 19.54 9.05 10.32
C GLN A 208 19.75 8.07 11.47
N GLU A 209 20.31 8.52 12.59
CA GLU A 209 20.52 7.66 13.77
C GLU A 209 19.19 7.10 14.28
N TRP A 210 18.16 7.92 14.35
CA TRP A 210 16.84 7.45 14.73
C TRP A 210 16.25 6.45 13.73
N CYS A 211 16.38 6.71 12.42
CA CYS A 211 15.93 5.78 11.38
C CYS A 211 16.67 4.45 11.48
N VAL A 212 17.98 4.46 11.70
CA VAL A 212 18.75 3.24 11.92
C VAL A 212 18.21 2.48 13.12
N ALA A 213 17.90 3.15 14.23
CA ALA A 213 17.39 2.49 15.43
C ALA A 213 15.94 1.97 15.31
N ASN A 214 15.07 2.63 14.52
CA ASN A 214 13.61 2.40 14.58
C ASN A 214 12.99 1.86 13.28
N TRP A 215 13.68 1.96 12.14
CA TRP A 215 13.13 1.53 10.86
C TRP A 215 13.30 0.03 10.61
N HIS A 216 12.20 -0.60 10.16
CA HIS A 216 12.14 -2.00 9.78
C HIS A 216 12.04 -2.13 8.26
N GLY A 217 13.19 -2.35 7.63
CA GLY A 217 13.35 -2.45 6.18
C GLY A 217 14.76 -2.07 5.72
N GLY A 218 14.89 -1.55 4.50
CA GLY A 218 16.15 -1.05 3.97
C GLY A 218 16.43 0.38 4.44
N ILE A 219 17.66 0.65 4.86
CA ILE A 219 18.15 1.97 5.30
C ILE A 219 19.44 2.27 4.57
N GLY A 220 19.46 3.35 3.79
CA GLY A 220 20.70 3.88 3.24
C GLY A 220 21.13 5.13 3.99
N THR A 221 22.27 5.06 4.67
CA THR A 221 22.83 6.17 5.45
C THR A 221 23.48 7.19 4.50
N GLY A 222 22.72 8.23 4.15
CA GLY A 222 23.12 9.28 3.22
C GLY A 222 23.16 10.68 3.85
N ALA A 223 23.21 10.80 5.18
CA ALA A 223 23.10 12.09 5.88
C ALA A 223 24.09 13.15 5.34
N HIS A 224 25.31 12.75 5.00
CA HIS A 224 26.33 13.63 4.40
C HIS A 224 25.95 14.13 2.99
N LYS A 225 25.05 13.44 2.29
CA LYS A 225 24.43 13.87 1.01
C LYS A 225 23.09 14.59 1.24
N GLY A 226 22.69 14.81 2.49
CA GLY A 226 21.50 15.57 2.86
C GLY A 226 20.18 14.78 2.78
N PHE A 227 20.20 13.44 2.80
CA PHE A 227 18.99 12.61 2.87
C PHE A 227 19.26 11.25 3.52
N VAL A 228 18.20 10.53 3.89
CA VAL A 228 18.26 9.12 4.29
C VAL A 228 17.33 8.35 3.37
N HIS A 229 17.81 7.22 2.85
CA HIS A 229 16.99 6.29 2.09
C HIS A 229 16.26 5.37 3.06
N LEU A 230 14.95 5.21 2.88
CA LEU A 230 14.13 4.22 3.58
C LEU A 230 13.34 3.41 2.56
N ASP A 231 13.35 2.09 2.69
CA ASP A 231 12.47 1.23 1.90
C ASP A 231 11.75 0.15 2.71
N ALA A 232 10.64 -0.33 2.14
CA ALA A 232 9.67 -1.19 2.80
C ALA A 232 9.98 -2.69 2.70
N ARG A 233 11.17 -3.11 2.25
CA ARG A 233 11.50 -4.54 2.09
C ARG A 233 11.31 -5.32 3.40
N ASN A 234 11.06 -6.63 3.30
CA ASN A 234 10.65 -7.46 4.44
C ASN A 234 11.80 -7.90 5.37
N PHE A 235 13.03 -7.47 5.09
CA PHE A 235 14.19 -7.76 5.92
C PHE A 235 14.99 -6.49 6.20
N ARG A 236 15.62 -6.43 7.36
CA ARG A 236 16.45 -5.29 7.72
C ARG A 236 17.75 -5.32 6.92
N SER A 237 18.11 -4.19 6.32
CA SER A 237 19.37 -4.02 5.58
C SER A 237 19.84 -2.58 5.72
N VAL A 238 21.11 -2.37 6.08
CA VAL A 238 21.69 -1.04 6.25
C VAL A 238 22.94 -0.93 5.38
N TRP A 239 23.06 0.14 4.60
CA TRP A 239 24.24 0.43 3.78
C TRP A 239 24.57 1.92 3.79
N SER A 240 25.80 2.28 3.43
CA SER A 240 26.19 3.69 3.24
C SER A 240 26.05 4.10 1.78
N TYR A 241 25.61 5.35 1.58
CA TYR A 241 25.76 6.04 0.30
C TYR A 241 27.16 6.60 0.11
#